data_AF-A0A3C0GQP6-F1
#
_entry.id   AF-A0A3C0GQP6-F1
#
_cell.length_a   1.000
_cell.length_b   1.000
_cell.length_c   1.000
_cell.angle_alpha   90.00
_cell.angle_beta   90.00
_cell.angle_gamma   90.00
#
_symmetry.space_group_name_H-M   'P 1'
#
loop_
_entity.id
_entity.type
_entity.pdbx_description
1 polymer ?
#
loop_
_entity_poly.entity_id
_entity_poly.type
_entity_poly.pdbx_seq_one_letter_code
_entity_poly.pdbx_strand_id
1 'polypeptide(L)'
;MRALSRDPVPLRAGTVSLWRYLDNARNYPGWHLTADAAGCAALLALLDALGAEGAGAARTLALTAPGAEQRAVPNNRAARWEAATTLRLTVDAAADAWQWEGDDAHVLLRCGHTGLAAVRQGVADIAAGRGDHACGRGAQALWFWWWPRG
;
A
#
# COMPACT_ATOMS: atom_id res chain seq x y z
N MET A 1 -14.93 13.76 19.87
CA MET A 1 -14.34 12.92 18.81
C MET A 1 -14.30 13.76 17.54
N ARG A 2 -13.12 14.29 17.14
CA ARG A 2 -13.01 15.36 16.13
C ARG A 2 -12.60 14.80 14.76
N ALA A 3 -13.45 15.07 13.76
CA ALA A 3 -13.28 15.07 12.31
C ALA A 3 -12.26 14.09 11.69
N LEU A 4 -12.78 12.96 11.18
CA LEU A 4 -12.20 12.25 10.05
C LEU A 4 -12.60 13.00 8.76
N SER A 5 -11.84 14.01 8.35
CA SER A 5 -11.68 14.29 6.92
C SER A 5 -10.48 15.21 6.68
N ARG A 6 -9.41 14.65 6.12
CA ARG A 6 -8.61 15.37 5.15
C ARG A 6 -8.90 14.65 3.84
N ASP A 7 -9.48 15.38 2.89
CA ASP A 7 -9.84 14.83 1.60
C ASP A 7 -8.63 14.09 0.98
N PRO A 8 -8.83 12.94 0.33
CA PRO A 8 -7.75 12.22 -0.33
C PRO A 8 -7.03 13.16 -1.29
N VAL A 9 -5.72 13.29 -1.13
CA VAL A 9 -4.93 14.07 -2.09
C VAL A 9 -4.55 13.12 -3.22
N PRO A 10 -5.00 13.37 -4.47
CA PRO A 10 -4.55 12.56 -5.59
C PRO A 10 -3.03 12.72 -5.74
N LEU A 11 -2.33 11.60 -5.96
CA LEU A 11 -0.92 11.64 -6.34
C LEU A 11 -0.84 12.33 -7.69
N ARG A 12 -0.25 13.52 -7.72
CA ARG A 12 -0.40 14.48 -8.84
C ARG A 12 0.18 14.01 -10.19
N ALA A 13 0.81 12.84 -10.29
CA ALA A 13 1.45 12.41 -11.54
C ALA A 13 1.64 10.89 -11.72
N GLY A 14 1.11 10.02 -10.85
CA GLY A 14 1.43 8.60 -10.91
C GLY A 14 0.38 7.69 -10.31
N THR A 15 0.49 6.42 -10.67
CA THR A 15 -0.46 5.37 -10.31
C THR A 15 0.04 4.59 -9.11
N VAL A 16 -0.82 4.43 -8.10
CA VAL A 16 -0.62 3.47 -7.02
C VAL A 16 -1.87 2.61 -6.94
N SER A 17 -1.68 1.30 -6.95
CA SER A 17 -2.75 0.32 -6.83
C SER A 17 -2.59 -0.49 -5.57
N LEU A 18 -3.69 -0.68 -4.86
CA LEU A 18 -3.77 -1.54 -3.70
C LEU A 18 -4.98 -2.46 -3.85
N TRP A 19 -4.77 -3.77 -3.78
CA TRP A 19 -5.83 -4.77 -3.92
C TRP A 19 -5.62 -5.95 -3.00
N ARG A 20 -6.66 -6.75 -2.77
CA ARG A 20 -6.55 -8.06 -2.13
C ARG A 20 -7.30 -9.11 -2.91
N TYR A 21 -6.85 -10.36 -2.82
CA TYR A 21 -7.58 -11.49 -3.39
C TYR A 21 -8.61 -12.00 -2.39
N LEU A 22 -9.83 -12.23 -2.88
CA LEU A 22 -10.93 -12.83 -2.13
C LEU A 22 -10.85 -14.36 -2.14
N ASP A 23 -10.10 -14.91 -3.09
CA ASP A 23 -9.80 -16.33 -3.23
C ASP A 23 -8.29 -16.56 -3.06
N ASN A 24 -7.88 -17.81 -2.81
CA ASN A 24 -6.46 -18.18 -2.69
C ASN A 24 -5.67 -17.39 -1.60
N ALA A 25 -6.36 -16.91 -0.57
CA ALA A 25 -5.78 -16.16 0.55
C ALA A 25 -4.73 -16.97 1.35
N ARG A 26 -4.66 -18.29 1.18
CA ARG A 26 -3.57 -19.10 1.76
C ARG A 26 -2.21 -18.75 1.16
N ASN A 27 -2.15 -18.52 -0.15
CA ASN A 27 -0.91 -18.24 -0.87
C ASN A 27 -0.66 -16.74 -1.05
N TYR A 28 -1.74 -15.96 -1.16
CA TYR A 28 -1.71 -14.52 -1.34
C TYR A 28 -2.58 -13.82 -0.29
N PRO A 29 -2.23 -13.90 1.01
CA PRO A 29 -2.99 -13.24 2.05
C PRO A 29 -2.70 -11.73 2.07
N GLY A 30 -3.62 -10.97 2.64
CA GLY A 30 -3.42 -9.55 2.92
C GLY A 30 -3.56 -8.66 1.67
N TRP A 31 -2.93 -7.49 1.73
CA TRP A 31 -2.99 -6.51 0.66
C TRP A 31 -1.78 -6.62 -0.27
N HIS A 32 -1.96 -6.20 -1.51
CA HIS A 32 -0.97 -6.20 -2.57
C HIS A 32 -0.85 -4.80 -3.13
N LEU A 33 0.39 -4.32 -3.28
CA LEU A 33 0.71 -2.98 -3.72
C LEU A 33 1.61 -3.02 -4.95
N THR A 34 1.31 -2.15 -5.91
CA THR A 34 2.21 -1.80 -7.00
C THR A 34 2.04 -0.32 -7.34
N ALA A 35 3.02 0.26 -8.02
CA ALA A 35 2.98 1.64 -8.45
C ALA A 35 3.86 1.84 -9.68
N ASP A 36 3.47 2.75 -10.57
CA ASP A 36 4.36 3.18 -11.67
C ASP A 36 5.53 4.02 -11.13
N ALA A 37 6.45 4.42 -12.02
CA ALA A 37 7.64 5.17 -11.61
C ALA A 37 7.30 6.49 -10.88
N ALA A 38 6.28 7.21 -11.36
CA ALA A 38 5.86 8.46 -10.75
C ALA A 38 5.11 8.23 -9.42
N GLY A 39 4.32 7.16 -9.33
CA GLY A 39 3.62 6.71 -8.14
C GLY A 39 4.61 6.28 -7.05
N CYS A 40 5.66 5.54 -7.41
CA CYS A 40 6.74 5.18 -6.50
C CYS A 40 7.44 6.43 -5.94
N ALA A 41 7.84 7.37 -6.81
CA ALA A 41 8.52 8.60 -6.38
C ALA A 41 7.65 9.41 -5.41
N ALA A 42 6.35 9.57 -5.74
CA ALA A 42 5.43 10.33 -4.90
C ALA A 42 5.13 9.62 -3.56
N LEU A 43 5.00 8.29 -3.58
CA LEU A 43 4.77 7.49 -2.37
C LEU A 43 6.00 7.49 -1.46
N LEU A 44 7.21 7.38 -2.00
CA LEU A 44 8.46 7.50 -1.22
C LEU A 44 8.57 8.87 -0.55
N ALA A 45 8.33 9.95 -1.29
CA ALA A 45 8.35 11.30 -0.73
C ALA A 45 7.32 11.48 0.40
N LEU A 46 6.12 10.89 0.24
CA LEU A 46 5.08 10.90 1.27
C LEU A 46 5.50 10.11 2.52
N LEU A 47 6.09 8.92 2.35
CA LEU A 47 6.56 8.09 3.46
C LEU A 47 7.72 8.75 4.20
N ASP A 48 8.64 9.41 3.48
CA ASP A 48 9.74 10.18 4.07
C ASP A 48 9.21 11.38 4.88
N ALA A 49 8.21 12.10 4.36
CA ALA A 49 7.57 13.19 5.09
C ALA A 49 6.85 12.70 6.36
N LEU A 50 6.12 11.57 6.29
CA LEU A 50 5.50 10.95 7.46
C LEU A 50 6.53 10.54 8.52
N GLY A 51 7.66 9.96 8.07
CA GLY A 51 8.75 9.57 8.97
C GLY A 51 9.38 10.76 9.69
N ALA A 52 9.56 11.87 8.97
CA ALA A 52 10.11 13.11 9.52
C ALA A 52 9.13 13.82 10.49
N GLU A 53 7.83 13.78 10.21
CA GLU A 53 6.80 14.35 11.10
C GLU A 53 6.60 13.53 12.39
N GLY A 54 6.82 12.22 12.32
CA GLY A 54 6.77 11.33 13.49
C GLY A 54 5.35 10.96 13.93
N ALA A 55 5.21 10.61 15.21
CA ALA A 55 3.98 10.03 15.76
C ALA A 55 2.76 10.96 15.60
N GLY A 56 1.63 10.39 15.16
CA GLY A 56 0.39 11.13 14.89
C GLY A 56 0.32 11.75 13.49
N ALA A 57 1.41 11.73 12.73
CA ALA A 57 1.39 12.12 11.33
C ALA A 57 0.52 11.17 10.51
N ALA A 58 -0.32 11.72 9.64
CA ALA A 58 -1.17 10.94 8.75
C ALA A 58 -1.30 11.58 7.37
N ARG A 59 -1.44 10.74 6.35
CA ARG A 59 -1.71 11.15 4.95
C ARG A 59 -2.70 10.19 4.32
N THR A 60 -3.61 10.74 3.52
CA THR A 60 -4.57 9.97 2.72
C THR A 60 -4.25 10.18 1.25
N LEU A 61 -4.05 9.09 0.52
CA LEU A 61 -3.86 9.08 -0.93
C LEU A 61 -5.04 8.42 -1.63
N ALA A 62 -5.41 8.96 -2.78
CA ALA A 62 -6.29 8.28 -3.72
C ALA A 62 -5.52 7.17 -4.44
N LEU A 63 -6.21 6.06 -4.70
CA LEU A 63 -5.67 4.87 -5.36
C LEU A 63 -6.39 4.63 -6.68
N THR A 64 -5.71 3.92 -7.57
CA THR A 64 -6.28 3.44 -8.84
C THR A 64 -6.39 1.92 -8.77
N ALA A 65 -7.53 1.37 -9.17
CA ALA A 65 -7.69 -0.07 -9.27
C ALA A 65 -6.62 -0.67 -10.22
N PRO A 66 -6.01 -1.82 -9.87
CA PRO A 66 -4.99 -2.42 -10.73
C PRO A 66 -5.61 -2.87 -12.06
N GLY A 67 -4.89 -2.67 -13.16
CA GLY A 67 -5.26 -3.21 -14.47
C GLY A 67 -4.99 -4.71 -14.59
N ALA A 68 -5.33 -5.28 -15.75
CA ALA A 68 -5.14 -6.71 -16.00
C ALA A 68 -3.67 -7.14 -15.94
N GLU A 69 -2.75 -6.29 -16.40
CA GLU A 69 -1.31 -6.55 -16.39
C GLU A 69 -0.73 -6.60 -14.97
N GLN A 70 -1.13 -5.66 -14.11
CA GLN A 70 -0.69 -5.66 -12.70
C GLN A 70 -1.19 -6.92 -11.98
N ARG A 71 -2.46 -7.31 -12.21
CA ARG A 71 -3.04 -8.53 -11.61
C ARG A 71 -2.48 -9.83 -12.18
N ALA A 72 -1.85 -9.76 -13.35
CA ALA A 72 -1.20 -10.91 -13.97
C ALA A 72 0.18 -11.21 -13.38
N VAL A 73 0.83 -10.24 -12.72
CA VAL A 73 2.16 -10.41 -12.11
C VAL A 73 2.21 -11.56 -11.10
N PRO A 74 1.25 -11.70 -10.17
CA PRO A 74 1.25 -12.83 -9.22
C PRO A 74 0.79 -14.15 -9.84
N ASN A 75 0.56 -14.19 -11.16
CA ASN A 75 -0.03 -15.31 -11.91
C ASN A 75 -1.38 -15.83 -11.34
N ASN A 76 -2.13 -14.96 -10.63
CA ASN A 76 -3.40 -15.31 -9.99
C ASN A 76 -4.60 -14.74 -10.77
N ARG A 77 -4.60 -14.95 -12.09
CA ARG A 77 -5.46 -14.21 -13.05
C ARG A 77 -6.96 -14.44 -12.89
N ALA A 78 -7.35 -15.62 -12.39
CA ALA A 78 -8.76 -16.03 -12.25
C ALA A 78 -9.33 -15.76 -10.86
N ALA A 79 -8.51 -15.36 -9.88
CA ALA A 79 -9.00 -15.10 -8.53
C ALA A 79 -9.87 -13.84 -8.50
N ARG A 80 -10.95 -13.88 -7.72
CA ARG A 80 -11.70 -12.68 -7.40
C ARG A 80 -10.82 -11.77 -6.54
N TRP A 81 -10.98 -10.47 -6.74
CA TRP A 81 -10.20 -9.44 -6.08
C TRP A 81 -11.07 -8.21 -5.90
N GLU A 82 -10.63 -7.35 -5.00
CA GLU A 82 -11.16 -6.01 -4.81
C GLU A 82 -10.01 -5.04 -4.57
N ALA A 83 -10.27 -3.75 -4.86
CA ALA A 83 -9.27 -2.71 -4.74
C ALA A 83 -9.74 -1.59 -3.83
N ALA A 84 -8.81 -1.11 -3.02
CA ALA A 84 -9.04 0.09 -2.25
C ALA A 84 -9.06 1.32 -3.17
N THR A 85 -9.91 2.28 -2.84
CA THR A 85 -10.00 3.58 -3.52
C THR A 85 -9.19 4.66 -2.80
N THR A 86 -8.97 4.49 -1.49
CA THR A 86 -8.11 5.36 -0.70
C THR A 86 -7.28 4.55 0.28
N LEU A 87 -6.02 4.95 0.45
CA LEU A 87 -5.16 4.48 1.53
C LEU A 87 -4.83 5.65 2.45
N ARG A 88 -5.13 5.49 3.73
CA ARG A 88 -4.61 6.35 4.79
C ARG A 88 -3.42 5.68 5.45
N LEU A 89 -2.29 6.39 5.52
CA LEU A 89 -1.10 5.99 6.25
C LEU A 89 -1.02 6.81 7.53
N THR A 90 -0.77 6.18 8.67
CA THR A 90 -0.54 6.88 9.93
C THR A 90 0.62 6.27 10.71
N VAL A 91 1.42 7.14 11.32
CA VAL A 91 2.51 6.74 12.21
C VAL A 91 2.02 6.72 13.64
N ASP A 92 2.15 5.59 14.31
CA ASP A 92 1.81 5.41 15.72
C ASP A 92 3.03 4.89 16.49
N ALA A 93 3.52 5.68 17.45
CA ALA A 93 4.70 5.32 18.25
C ALA A 93 4.45 4.11 19.16
N ALA A 94 3.19 3.80 19.50
CA ALA A 94 2.85 2.64 20.32
C ALA A 94 2.70 1.35 19.50
N ALA A 95 2.77 1.45 18.17
CA ALA A 95 2.56 0.31 17.30
C ALA A 95 3.88 -0.46 17.09
N ASP A 96 4.04 -1.58 17.81
CA ASP A 96 5.18 -2.51 17.65
C ASP A 96 5.22 -3.17 16.25
N ALA A 97 4.05 -3.28 15.61
CA ALA A 97 3.85 -3.81 14.27
C ALA A 97 2.85 -2.93 13.51
N TRP A 98 2.66 -3.17 12.21
CA TRP A 98 1.59 -2.51 11.48
C TRP A 98 0.26 -3.26 11.55
N GLN A 99 -0.82 -2.52 11.32
CA GLN A 99 -2.18 -3.04 11.32
C GLN A 99 -3.00 -2.39 10.20
N TRP A 100 -3.76 -3.22 9.50
CA TRP A 100 -4.83 -2.77 8.61
C TRP A 100 -6.13 -2.55 9.38
N GLU A 101 -6.75 -1.40 9.13
CA GLU A 101 -8.08 -1.03 9.58
C GLU A 101 -8.89 -0.43 8.42
N GLY A 102 -10.18 -0.19 8.65
CA GLY A 102 -11.08 0.38 7.65
C GLY A 102 -11.91 -0.68 6.94
N ASP A 103 -12.53 -0.26 5.84
CA ASP A 103 -13.32 -1.12 4.97
C ASP A 103 -12.57 -1.43 3.66
N ASP A 104 -13.23 -2.16 2.76
CA ASP A 104 -12.63 -2.67 1.53
C ASP A 104 -12.24 -1.54 0.55
N ALA A 105 -12.91 -0.39 0.60
CA ALA A 105 -12.66 0.76 -0.27
C ALA A 105 -11.76 1.82 0.40
N HIS A 106 -11.83 1.95 1.72
CA HIS A 106 -11.16 2.97 2.51
C HIS A 106 -10.30 2.33 3.60
N VAL A 107 -9.06 2.01 3.23
CA VAL A 107 -8.14 1.29 4.10
C VAL A 107 -7.22 2.24 4.87
N LEU A 108 -6.90 1.88 6.10
CA LEU A 108 -5.94 2.53 6.96
C LEU A 108 -4.80 1.55 7.25
N LEU A 109 -3.57 1.96 6.97
CA LEU A 109 -2.37 1.31 7.48
C LEU A 109 -1.82 2.13 8.64
N ARG A 110 -1.96 1.60 9.85
CA ARG A 110 -1.31 2.12 11.06
C ARG A 110 0.01 1.38 11.23
N CYS A 111 1.12 2.10 11.40
CA CYS A 111 2.43 1.48 11.60
C CYS A 111 3.33 2.31 12.52
N GLY A 112 4.20 1.65 13.28
CA GLY A 112 5.34 2.30 13.92
C GLY A 112 6.47 2.56 12.94
N HIS A 113 7.58 3.13 13.42
CA HIS A 113 8.72 3.49 12.58
C HIS A 113 9.31 2.30 11.80
N THR A 114 9.42 1.12 12.41
CA THR A 114 9.90 -0.10 11.75
C THR A 114 8.98 -0.51 10.60
N GLY A 115 7.66 -0.43 10.82
CA GLY A 115 6.67 -0.73 9.78
C GLY A 115 6.74 0.29 8.63
N LEU A 116 6.83 1.58 8.94
CA LEU A 116 6.99 2.62 7.93
C LEU A 116 8.24 2.41 7.07
N ALA A 117 9.37 2.06 7.70
CA ALA A 117 10.62 1.76 7.02
C ALA A 117 10.49 0.53 6.07
N ALA A 118 9.78 -0.51 6.51
CA ALA A 118 9.53 -1.70 5.68
C ALA A 118 8.60 -1.39 4.49
N VAL A 119 7.55 -0.57 4.67
CA VAL A 119 6.70 -0.10 3.56
C VAL A 119 7.53 0.71 2.56
N ARG A 120 8.32 1.66 3.07
CA ARG A 120 9.22 2.49 2.25
C ARG A 120 10.20 1.63 1.44
N GLN A 121 10.79 0.62 2.05
CA GLN A 121 11.71 -0.29 1.37
C GLN A 121 11.00 -1.07 0.26
N GLY A 122 9.82 -1.63 0.52
CA GLY A 122 9.04 -2.33 -0.51
C GLY A 122 8.68 -1.44 -1.70
N VAL A 123 8.34 -0.16 -1.47
CA VAL A 123 8.11 0.82 -2.55
C VAL A 123 9.39 1.13 -3.32
N ALA A 124 10.54 1.26 -2.64
CA ALA A 124 11.83 1.45 -3.30
C ALA A 124 12.23 0.22 -4.15
N ASP A 125 11.86 -0.97 -3.72
CA ASP A 125 12.05 -2.20 -4.50
C ASP A 125 11.20 -2.20 -5.77
N ILE A 126 9.92 -1.81 -5.70
CA ILE A 126 9.06 -1.64 -6.88
C ILE A 126 9.67 -0.63 -7.85
N ALA A 127 10.15 0.51 -7.36
CA ALA A 127 10.80 1.55 -8.16
C ALA A 127 12.03 1.03 -8.92
N ALA A 128 12.74 0.06 -8.33
CA ALA A 128 13.90 -0.59 -8.93
C ALA A 128 13.53 -1.82 -9.79
N GLY A 129 12.24 -2.07 -10.04
CA GLY A 129 11.76 -3.22 -10.80
C GLY A 129 11.86 -4.56 -10.06
N ARG A 130 11.96 -4.54 -8.73
CA ARG A 130 11.92 -5.72 -7.85
C ARG A 130 10.52 -5.87 -7.23
N GLY A 131 10.17 -7.09 -6.84
CA GLY A 131 8.87 -7.41 -6.23
C GLY A 131 8.83 -8.87 -5.79
N ASP A 132 7.65 -9.47 -5.76
CA ASP A 132 7.41 -10.85 -5.32
C ASP A 132 7.97 -11.14 -3.92
N HIS A 133 7.71 -10.20 -3.02
CA HIS A 133 7.95 -10.37 -1.61
C HIS A 133 6.87 -9.66 -0.82
N ALA A 134 6.74 -10.04 0.44
CA ALA A 134 5.82 -9.40 1.37
C ALA A 134 6.50 -9.13 2.69
N CYS A 135 5.95 -8.15 3.38
CA CYS A 135 6.21 -7.91 4.79
C CYS A 135 4.94 -8.21 5.58
N GLY A 136 5.08 -8.47 6.89
CA GLY A 136 3.96 -8.93 7.71
C GLY A 136 3.58 -10.39 7.42
N ARG A 137 2.46 -10.86 7.99
CA ARG A 137 1.98 -12.24 7.86
C ARG A 137 0.46 -12.31 7.81
N GLY A 138 -0.08 -13.32 7.13
CA GLY A 138 -1.53 -13.56 7.06
C GLY A 138 -2.28 -12.32 6.56
N ALA A 139 -3.44 -12.03 7.12
CA ALA A 139 -4.24 -10.86 6.74
C ALA A 139 -3.52 -9.51 6.93
N GLN A 140 -2.44 -9.48 7.71
CA GLN A 140 -1.59 -8.30 7.91
C GLN A 140 -0.45 -8.19 6.89
N ALA A 141 -0.32 -9.13 5.95
CA ALA A 141 0.70 -9.06 4.93
C ALA A 141 0.46 -7.88 3.97
N LEU A 142 1.57 -7.29 3.52
CA LEU A 142 1.62 -6.35 2.40
C LEU A 142 2.60 -6.90 1.38
N TRP A 143 2.10 -7.32 0.23
CA TRP A 143 2.88 -7.77 -0.90
C TRP A 143 3.28 -6.61 -1.80
N PHE A 144 4.50 -6.68 -2.34
CA PHE A 144 5.03 -5.69 -3.28
C PHE A 144 5.28 -6.36 -4.63
N TRP A 145 4.69 -5.80 -5.68
CA TRP A 145 4.83 -6.31 -7.04
C TRP A 145 5.44 -5.25 -7.95
N TRP A 146 6.40 -5.65 -8.78
CA TRP A 146 6.97 -4.75 -9.78
C TRP A 146 5.88 -4.25 -10.73
N TRP A 147 6.06 -3.03 -11.22
CA TRP A 147 5.21 -2.50 -12.28
C TRP A 147 5.50 -3.25 -13.59
N PRO A 148 4.49 -3.74 -14.33
CA PRO A 148 4.70 -4.36 -15.63
C PRO A 148 5.46 -3.42 -16.58
N ARG A 149 6.45 -3.96 -17.28
CA ARG A 149 7.07 -3.25 -18.40
C ARG A 149 6.16 -3.46 -19.60
N GLY A 150 5.66 -2.37 -20.18
CA GLY A 150 4.93 -2.39 -21.46
C GLY A 150 5.82 -2.81 -22.62
#